data_AF-A0A0G0WK22-F1
#
_entry.id   AF-A0A0G0WK22-F1
#
_cell.length_a   1.000
_cell.length_b   1.000
_cell.length_c   1.000
_cell.angle_alpha   90.00
_cell.angle_beta   90.00
_cell.angle_gamma   90.00
#
_symmetry.space_group_name_H-M   'P 1'
#
loop_
_entity.id
_entity.type
_entity.pdbx_description
1 polymer ?
#
loop_
_entity_poly.entity_id
_entity_poly.type
_entity_poly.pdbx_seq_one_letter_code
_entity_poly.pdbx_strand_id
1 'polypeptide(L)'
;MLLVKPDGVSKGLTESIRDIILSQGLIIIEEIDKILRPETAKKLYWDVSDVRHRDYFPQLIEFMSSSPVHIFIVEGANAVKTVRFIIGKREPPSGIRQLWAEDIIRNVAHGPDGLENAGKEIKIVLEREVCRLKKVFLIGGMSESGKSTLGRYFDSRGIKRLKITSFLQNIKDREKAEGDFVSWNQKSVKERPEWVREEFTKEFVAVTSKQGIDYCVLESLYGPELGLYMKEALGKDKAIIIYVNMDLDVRLQRQMIRQNLTSLEEAKSLLLPRDEIKREWRVPEIRDVADFVIDNSGSLDELYKIADKIIRQHCPEIP
;
A
#
# COMPACT_ATOMS: atom_id res chain seq x y z
N MET A 1 17.93 -4.23 2.90
CA MET A 1 17.22 -3.22 3.71
C MET A 1 18.22 -2.22 4.23
N LEU A 2 17.98 -0.93 4.05
CA LEU A 2 18.62 0.14 4.81
C LEU A 2 17.50 0.90 5.54
N LEU A 3 17.57 0.96 6.86
CA LEU A 3 16.61 1.66 7.70
C LEU A 3 17.25 2.95 8.20
N VAL A 4 16.71 4.09 7.80
CA VAL A 4 17.05 5.40 8.36
C VAL A 4 16.33 5.55 9.69
N LYS A 5 17.10 5.72 10.75
CA LYS A 5 16.63 5.83 12.12
C LYS A 5 15.96 7.19 12.37
N PRO A 6 15.27 7.38 13.51
CA PRO A 6 14.53 8.62 13.76
C PRO A 6 15.40 9.89 13.75
N ASP A 7 16.67 9.79 14.17
CA ASP A 7 17.65 10.89 14.07
C ASP A 7 17.97 11.25 12.60
N GLY A 8 18.11 10.24 11.73
CA GLY A 8 18.34 10.48 10.30
C GLY A 8 17.13 11.10 9.60
N VAL A 9 15.92 10.62 9.93
CA VAL A 9 14.67 11.14 9.36
C VAL A 9 14.43 12.58 9.82
N SER A 10 14.54 12.86 11.12
CA SER A 10 14.34 14.22 11.67
C SER A 10 15.34 15.25 11.17
N LYS A 11 16.55 14.83 10.79
CA LYS A 11 17.56 15.68 10.13
C LYS A 11 17.33 15.86 8.62
N GLY A 12 16.30 15.25 8.05
CA GLY A 12 16.03 15.32 6.61
C GLY A 12 17.05 14.57 5.74
N LEU A 13 17.73 13.55 6.28
CA LEU A 13 18.79 12.82 5.57
C LEU A 13 18.28 11.74 4.62
N THR A 14 16.97 11.47 4.59
CA THR A 14 16.36 10.41 3.78
C THR A 14 16.72 10.53 2.30
N GLU A 15 16.54 11.71 1.69
CA GLU A 15 16.85 11.92 0.26
C GLU A 15 18.35 11.81 -0.02
N SER A 16 19.21 12.37 0.84
CA SER A 16 20.67 12.24 0.68
C SER A 16 21.11 10.77 0.75
N ILE A 17 20.51 9.97 1.64
CA ILE A 17 20.79 8.53 1.75
C ILE A 17 20.24 7.79 0.51
N ARG A 18 19.07 8.17 0.03
CA ARG A 18 18.47 7.65 -1.20
C ARG A 18 19.39 7.84 -2.40
N ASP A 19 19.93 9.04 -2.59
CA ASP A 19 20.87 9.36 -3.65
C ASP A 19 22.16 8.53 -3.54
N ILE A 20 22.68 8.33 -2.32
CA ILE A 20 23.83 7.46 -2.09
C ILE A 20 23.51 6.02 -2.50
N ILE A 21 22.36 5.47 -2.10
CA ILE A 21 21.94 4.11 -2.48
C ILE A 21 21.93 3.95 -4.00
N LEU A 22 21.31 4.90 -4.72
CA LEU A 22 21.21 4.88 -6.18
C LEU A 22 22.59 5.02 -6.84
N SER A 23 23.46 5.91 -6.32
CA SER A 23 24.82 6.10 -6.83
C SER A 23 25.71 4.85 -6.70
N GLN A 24 25.39 3.96 -5.74
CA GLN A 24 26.06 2.67 -5.55
C GLN A 24 25.50 1.56 -6.46
N GLY A 25 24.60 1.91 -7.39
CA GLY A 25 24.03 0.98 -8.37
C GLY A 25 23.00 0.00 -7.78
N LEU A 26 22.48 0.27 -6.59
CA LEU A 26 21.37 -0.49 -6.02
C LEU A 26 20.05 0.02 -6.56
N ILE A 27 19.11 -0.91 -6.77
CA ILE A 27 17.74 -0.59 -7.16
C ILE A 27 16.89 -0.57 -5.90
N ILE A 28 16.12 0.48 -5.71
CA ILE A 28 15.15 0.56 -4.63
C ILE A 28 13.82 -0.04 -5.12
N ILE A 29 13.36 -1.11 -4.47
CA ILE A 29 12.10 -1.80 -4.83
C ILE A 29 10.93 -1.38 -3.93
N GLU A 30 11.24 -0.87 -2.74
CA GLU A 30 10.24 -0.38 -1.80
C GLU A 30 10.83 0.68 -0.87
N GLU A 31 10.06 1.73 -0.61
CA GLU A 31 10.38 2.85 0.28
C GLU A 31 9.14 3.11 1.14
N ILE A 32 9.29 3.18 2.46
CA ILE A 32 8.15 3.39 3.36
C ILE A 32 8.57 4.08 4.66
N ASP A 33 7.78 5.08 5.06
CA ASP A 33 7.82 5.66 6.40
C ASP A 33 7.01 4.80 7.37
N LYS A 34 7.56 4.50 8.54
CA LYS A 34 6.87 3.70 9.55
C LYS A 34 7.22 4.15 10.95
N ILE A 35 6.23 4.24 11.84
CA ILE A 35 6.47 4.29 13.29
C ILE A 35 6.55 2.87 13.80
N LEU A 36 7.70 2.47 14.35
CA LEU A 36 7.87 1.12 14.88
C LEU A 36 7.19 1.00 16.24
N ARG A 37 6.44 -0.09 16.43
CA ARG A 37 6.00 -0.48 17.77
C ARG A 37 7.22 -0.88 18.62
N PRO A 38 7.22 -0.62 19.93
CA PRO A 38 8.29 -1.07 20.82
C PRO A 38 8.59 -2.57 20.69
N GLU A 39 7.58 -3.41 20.48
CA GLU A 39 7.72 -4.86 20.28
C GLU A 39 8.43 -5.18 18.97
N THR A 40 8.14 -4.44 17.90
CA THR A 40 8.77 -4.60 16.59
C THR A 40 10.24 -4.19 16.66
N ALA A 41 10.54 -3.05 17.29
CA ALA A 41 11.92 -2.62 17.55
C ALA A 41 12.67 -3.62 18.43
N LYS A 42 12.02 -4.14 19.48
CA LYS A 42 12.60 -5.17 20.36
C LYS A 42 12.95 -6.42 19.58
N LYS A 43 12.04 -6.96 18.75
CA LYS A 43 12.33 -8.14 17.90
C LYS A 43 13.51 -7.90 16.97
N LEU A 44 13.55 -6.73 16.31
CA LEU A 44 14.65 -6.36 15.41
C LEU A 44 16.00 -6.44 16.11
N TYR A 45 16.12 -5.87 17.31
CA TYR A 45 17.39 -5.78 18.01
C TYR A 45 17.69 -6.96 18.95
N TRP A 46 16.68 -7.76 19.31
CA TRP A 46 16.84 -8.91 20.21
C TRP A 46 17.14 -10.21 19.46
N ASP A 47 16.38 -10.49 18.41
CA ASP A 47 16.41 -11.79 17.72
C ASP A 47 17.49 -11.86 16.65
N VAL A 48 17.88 -10.70 16.10
CA VAL A 48 18.69 -10.64 14.86
C VAL A 48 19.99 -9.84 15.02
N SER A 49 20.23 -9.23 16.19
CA SER A 49 21.46 -8.47 16.43
C SER A 49 22.04 -8.67 17.82
N ASP A 50 23.36 -8.61 17.95
CA ASP A 50 24.10 -8.82 19.21
C ASP A 50 23.98 -7.66 20.21
N VAL A 51 23.01 -6.75 20.06
CA VAL A 51 22.82 -5.62 20.98
C VAL A 51 21.91 -5.94 22.17
N ARG A 52 21.28 -7.11 22.21
CA ARG A 52 20.37 -7.51 23.32
C ARG A 52 21.03 -7.55 24.71
N HIS A 53 22.35 -7.70 24.75
CA HIS A 53 23.14 -7.76 25.99
C HIS A 53 23.82 -6.43 26.32
N ARG A 54 23.49 -5.34 25.62
CA ARG A 54 24.08 -4.02 25.84
C ARG A 54 23.24 -3.23 26.83
N ASP A 55 23.90 -2.50 27.73
CA ASP A 55 23.23 -1.70 28.77
C ASP A 55 22.31 -0.61 28.19
N TYR A 56 22.62 -0.13 26.98
CA TYR A 56 21.81 0.85 26.25
C TYR A 56 20.60 0.25 25.52
N PHE A 57 20.37 -1.06 25.59
CA PHE A 57 19.28 -1.71 24.85
C PHE A 57 17.89 -1.12 25.13
N PRO A 58 17.48 -0.86 26.40
CA PRO A 58 16.19 -0.23 26.66
C PRO A 58 16.03 1.14 25.99
N GLN A 59 17.07 1.98 26.08
CA GLN A 59 17.11 3.30 25.45
C GLN A 59 17.06 3.20 23.92
N LEU A 60 17.69 2.18 23.34
CA LEU A 60 17.64 1.93 21.90
C LEU A 60 16.22 1.58 21.44
N ILE A 61 15.48 0.76 22.20
CA ILE A 61 14.09 0.41 21.85
C ILE A 61 13.21 1.65 21.93
N GLU A 62 13.29 2.41 23.03
CA GLU A 62 12.54 3.65 23.20
C GLU A 62 12.82 4.63 22.06
N PHE A 63 14.10 4.85 21.73
CA PHE A 63 14.51 5.71 20.64
C PHE A 63 13.92 5.25 19.29
N MET A 64 14.03 3.97 18.97
CA MET A 64 13.56 3.42 17.69
C MET A 64 12.03 3.44 17.52
N SER A 65 11.28 3.52 18.63
CA SER A 65 9.83 3.69 18.62
C SER A 65 9.35 5.13 18.85
N SER A 66 10.27 6.09 19.02
CA SER A 66 9.92 7.47 19.43
C SER A 66 9.34 8.34 18.31
N SER A 67 9.65 8.03 17.04
CA SER A 67 9.34 8.85 15.87
C SER A 67 9.51 8.00 14.59
N PRO A 68 8.96 8.41 13.42
CA PRO A 68 9.07 7.62 12.20
C PRO A 68 10.51 7.24 11.81
N VAL A 69 10.65 6.02 11.30
CA VAL A 69 11.82 5.55 10.54
C VAL A 69 11.48 5.53 9.06
N HIS A 70 12.49 5.63 8.21
CA HIS A 70 12.33 5.43 6.77
C HIS A 70 13.06 4.16 6.34
N ILE A 71 12.39 3.28 5.58
CA ILE A 71 12.92 1.97 5.23
C ILE A 71 13.06 1.85 3.72
N PHE A 72 14.29 1.63 3.26
CA PHE A 72 14.60 1.25 1.88
C PHE A 72 14.77 -0.26 1.78
N ILE A 73 13.95 -0.92 0.95
CA ILE A 73 14.21 -2.27 0.47
C ILE A 73 14.88 -2.17 -0.89
N VAL A 74 16.05 -2.79 -0.98
CA VAL A 74 16.94 -2.66 -2.13
C VAL A 74 17.32 -4.02 -2.69
N GLU A 75 17.53 -4.09 -3.99
CA GLU A 75 18.07 -5.24 -4.70
C GLU A 75 19.26 -4.84 -5.59
N GLY A 76 20.11 -5.82 -5.89
CA GLY A 76 21.34 -5.60 -6.66
C GLY A 76 22.44 -6.58 -6.29
N ALA A 77 23.52 -6.57 -7.07
CA ALA A 77 24.68 -7.40 -6.80
C ALA A 77 25.29 -7.04 -5.43
N ASN A 78 25.52 -8.04 -4.58
CA ASN A 78 26.06 -7.86 -3.23
C ASN A 78 25.29 -6.84 -2.34
N ALA A 79 23.98 -6.67 -2.55
CA ALA A 79 23.17 -5.62 -1.90
C ALA A 79 23.40 -5.47 -0.39
N VAL A 80 23.47 -6.56 0.37
CA VAL A 80 23.74 -6.51 1.82
C VAL A 80 25.11 -5.90 2.12
N LYS A 81 26.16 -6.32 1.41
CA LYS A 81 27.52 -5.77 1.59
C LYS A 81 27.56 -4.29 1.20
N THR A 82 26.93 -3.92 0.10
CA THR A 82 26.85 -2.53 -0.37
C THR A 82 26.10 -1.65 0.64
N VAL A 83 24.97 -2.09 1.18
CA VAL A 83 24.26 -1.40 2.25
C VAL A 83 25.16 -1.21 3.48
N ARG A 84 25.89 -2.25 3.91
CA ARG A 84 26.81 -2.16 5.03
C ARG A 84 27.97 -1.21 4.77
N PHE A 85 28.45 -1.15 3.53
CA PHE A 85 29.46 -0.18 3.10
C PHE A 85 28.94 1.26 3.18
N ILE A 86 27.73 1.51 2.66
CA ILE A 86 27.05 2.81 2.75
C ILE A 86 26.90 3.25 4.22
N ILE A 87 26.34 2.37 5.06
CA ILE A 87 26.11 2.65 6.48
C ILE A 87 27.43 2.94 7.21
N GLY A 88 28.46 2.13 6.91
CA GLY A 88 29.77 2.24 7.51
C GLY A 88 29.87 1.65 8.93
N LYS A 89 31.11 1.56 9.40
CA LYS A 89 31.45 1.02 10.72
C LYS A 89 31.02 1.99 11.81
N ARG A 90 30.80 1.45 13.02
CA ARG A 90 30.59 2.27 14.22
C ARG A 90 31.92 2.81 14.74
N GLU A 91 32.93 1.94 14.81
CA GLU A 91 34.25 2.26 15.35
C GLU A 91 35.38 1.58 14.54
N PRO A 92 36.39 2.34 14.06
CA PRO A 92 36.29 3.79 13.82
C PRO A 92 35.13 4.09 12.87
N PRO A 93 34.44 5.24 13.01
CA PRO A 93 33.28 5.56 12.19
C PRO A 93 33.68 5.73 10.72
N SER A 94 32.85 5.22 9.80
CA SER A 94 33.01 5.36 8.35
C SER A 94 31.65 5.54 7.66
N GLY A 95 31.64 5.79 6.34
CA GLY A 95 30.39 5.92 5.57
C GLY A 95 29.48 7.04 6.09
N ILE A 96 28.16 6.86 6.03
CA ILE A 96 27.21 7.87 6.53
C ILE A 96 27.31 8.08 8.05
N ARG A 97 27.80 7.10 8.80
CA ARG A 97 28.02 7.26 10.25
C ARG A 97 29.14 8.24 10.56
N GLN A 98 30.21 8.25 9.77
CA GLN A 98 31.27 9.26 9.93
C GLN A 98 30.78 10.67 9.64
N LEU A 99 29.82 10.81 8.73
CA LEU A 99 29.27 12.10 8.33
C LEU A 99 28.25 12.63 9.34
N TRP A 100 27.38 11.76 9.88
CA TRP A 100 26.14 12.21 10.52
C TRP A 100 25.81 11.55 11.88
N ALA A 101 26.56 10.55 12.33
CA ALA A 101 26.28 9.92 13.63
C ALA A 101 26.66 10.83 14.80
N GLU A 102 25.84 10.83 15.85
CA GLU A 102 26.10 11.55 17.09
C GLU A 102 26.66 10.62 18.17
N ASP A 103 26.06 9.43 18.30
CA ASP A 103 26.41 8.46 19.34
C ASP A 103 26.09 7.02 18.89
N ILE A 104 26.23 6.05 19.81
CA ILE A 104 26.01 4.63 19.52
C ILE A 104 24.54 4.28 19.19
N ILE A 105 23.57 5.01 19.75
CA ILE A 105 22.14 4.87 19.53
C ILE A 105 21.71 5.69 18.29
N ARG A 106 22.06 6.98 18.28
CA ARG A 106 21.82 7.99 17.23
C ARG A 106 22.92 7.96 16.18
N ASN A 107 22.94 6.86 15.42
CA ASN A 107 23.91 6.62 14.36
C ASN A 107 23.28 6.50 12.96
N VAL A 108 22.18 7.23 12.75
CA VAL A 108 21.53 7.53 11.46
C VAL A 108 20.85 6.34 10.78
N ALA A 109 21.47 5.16 10.77
CA ALA A 109 20.97 4.03 10.02
C ALA A 109 21.27 2.66 10.62
N HIS A 110 20.41 1.71 10.27
CA HIS A 110 20.52 0.28 10.54
C HIS A 110 20.43 -0.52 9.22
N GLY A 111 21.05 -1.69 9.20
CA GLY A 111 20.98 -2.60 8.07
C GLY A 111 21.56 -3.97 8.42
N PRO A 112 21.06 -5.03 7.76
CA PRO A 112 21.36 -6.41 8.11
C PRO A 112 22.84 -6.74 7.87
N ASP A 113 23.39 -7.59 8.70
CA ASP A 113 24.78 -8.06 8.66
C ASP A 113 25.02 -9.22 7.68
N GLY A 114 23.95 -9.90 7.25
CA GLY A 114 24.00 -11.03 6.32
C GLY A 114 22.69 -11.22 5.55
N LEU A 115 22.73 -12.06 4.51
CA LEU A 115 21.57 -12.32 3.65
C LEU A 115 20.45 -13.06 4.39
N GLU A 116 20.80 -14.03 5.24
CA GLU A 116 19.81 -14.75 6.06
C GLU A 116 19.07 -13.80 7.01
N ASN A 117 19.82 -12.91 7.67
CA ASN A 117 19.27 -11.91 8.57
C ASN A 117 18.47 -10.85 7.82
N ALA A 118 18.88 -10.47 6.60
CA ALA A 118 18.15 -9.49 5.78
C ALA A 118 16.68 -9.88 5.58
N GLY A 119 16.39 -11.14 5.22
CA GLY A 119 15.01 -11.59 5.06
C GLY A 119 14.20 -11.53 6.36
N LYS A 120 14.81 -11.95 7.48
CA LYS A 120 14.17 -11.92 8.81
C LYS A 120 13.88 -10.49 9.28
N GLU A 121 14.86 -9.60 9.16
CA GLU A 121 14.71 -8.19 9.56
C GLU A 121 13.64 -7.48 8.73
N ILE A 122 13.63 -7.69 7.40
CA ILE A 122 12.60 -7.12 6.52
C ILE A 122 11.21 -7.54 6.97
N LYS A 123 11.02 -8.84 7.23
CA LYS A 123 9.73 -9.37 7.71
C LYS A 123 9.33 -8.81 9.07
N ILE A 124 10.28 -8.65 9.99
CA ILE A 124 10.03 -8.06 11.32
C ILE A 124 9.60 -6.60 11.17
N VAL A 125 10.33 -5.81 10.38
CA VAL A 125 10.11 -4.36 10.30
C VAL A 125 8.88 -4.02 9.47
N LEU A 126 8.67 -4.68 8.33
CA LEU A 126 7.50 -4.42 7.47
C LEU A 126 6.22 -5.05 8.02
N GLU A 127 6.33 -6.20 8.69
CA GLU A 127 5.19 -7.02 9.17
C GLU A 127 4.27 -7.51 8.04
N ARG A 128 4.81 -7.51 6.82
CA ARG A 128 4.25 -8.07 5.59
C ARG A 128 5.37 -8.48 4.65
N GLU A 129 5.01 -9.15 3.55
CA GLU A 129 5.92 -9.39 2.44
C GLU A 129 6.35 -8.07 1.76
N VAL A 130 7.48 -8.10 1.07
CA VAL A 130 7.94 -6.97 0.25
C VAL A 130 6.95 -6.74 -0.89
N CYS A 131 6.53 -5.49 -1.05
CA CYS A 131 5.62 -5.04 -2.08
C CYS A 131 6.41 -4.68 -3.35
N ARG A 132 6.40 -5.61 -4.32
CA ARG A 132 7.03 -5.41 -5.64
C ARG A 132 6.16 -4.64 -6.63
N LEU A 133 4.90 -4.36 -6.30
CA LEU A 133 4.03 -3.51 -7.12
C LEU A 133 4.70 -2.16 -7.37
N LYS A 134 4.59 -1.69 -8.61
CA LYS A 134 4.94 -0.34 -9.04
C LYS A 134 3.78 0.62 -8.80
N LYS A 135 2.55 0.25 -9.20
CA LYS A 135 1.31 1.00 -8.87
C LYS A 135 0.10 0.11 -8.63
N VAL A 136 -0.77 0.57 -7.73
CA VAL A 136 -2.13 0.09 -7.57
C VAL A 136 -3.13 1.24 -7.72
N PHE A 137 -4.15 1.03 -8.55
CA PHE A 137 -5.27 1.95 -8.71
C PHE A 137 -6.48 1.42 -7.93
N LEU A 138 -6.90 2.16 -6.92
CA LEU A 138 -7.99 1.80 -6.03
C LEU A 138 -9.27 2.52 -6.51
N ILE A 139 -10.22 1.79 -7.07
CA ILE A 139 -11.40 2.40 -7.71
C ILE A 139 -12.63 2.35 -6.78
N GLY A 140 -13.14 3.54 -6.43
CA GLY A 140 -14.38 3.77 -5.67
C GLY A 140 -15.48 4.48 -6.48
N GLY A 141 -16.71 4.50 -5.95
CA GLY A 141 -17.87 5.14 -6.60
C GLY A 141 -19.21 4.40 -6.44
N MET A 142 -20.29 5.16 -6.63
CA MET A 142 -21.68 4.70 -6.44
C MET A 142 -22.12 3.62 -7.45
N SER A 143 -23.26 2.94 -7.27
CA SER A 143 -23.68 1.86 -8.18
C SER A 143 -23.78 2.34 -9.63
N GLU A 144 -23.55 1.53 -10.65
CA GLU A 144 -23.65 1.99 -12.06
C GLU A 144 -22.76 3.18 -12.49
N SER A 145 -21.83 3.68 -11.65
CA SER A 145 -20.95 4.80 -12.01
C SER A 145 -19.85 4.45 -13.04
N GLY A 146 -19.82 3.20 -13.55
CA GLY A 146 -18.85 2.78 -14.56
C GLY A 146 -17.46 2.38 -14.07
N LYS A 147 -17.27 2.19 -12.75
CA LYS A 147 -16.03 1.62 -12.17
C LYS A 147 -15.53 0.36 -12.87
N SER A 148 -16.43 -0.61 -13.11
CA SER A 148 -16.07 -1.86 -13.79
C SER A 148 -15.78 -1.68 -15.28
N THR A 149 -16.23 -0.59 -15.89
CA THR A 149 -15.82 -0.22 -17.24
C THR A 149 -14.41 0.36 -17.23
N LEU A 150 -14.12 1.26 -16.28
CA LEU A 150 -12.78 1.80 -16.08
C LEU A 150 -11.76 0.71 -15.75
N GLY A 151 -12.07 -0.19 -14.81
CA GLY A 151 -11.16 -1.28 -14.45
C GLY A 151 -10.94 -2.29 -15.57
N ARG A 152 -11.94 -2.59 -16.41
CA ARG A 152 -11.75 -3.38 -17.63
C ARG A 152 -10.87 -2.67 -18.67
N TYR A 153 -11.00 -1.35 -18.78
CA TYR A 153 -10.16 -0.57 -19.67
C TYR A 153 -8.68 -0.60 -19.22
N PHE A 154 -8.43 -0.40 -17.92
CA PHE A 154 -7.09 -0.56 -17.34
C PHE A 154 -6.51 -1.96 -17.61
N ASP A 155 -7.32 -3.02 -17.45
CA ASP A 155 -6.93 -4.40 -17.76
C ASP A 155 -6.54 -4.58 -19.23
N SER A 156 -7.30 -3.96 -20.16
CA SER A 156 -6.98 -3.98 -21.59
C SER A 156 -5.67 -3.26 -21.95
N ARG A 157 -5.17 -2.40 -21.05
CA ARG A 157 -3.87 -1.73 -21.15
C ARG A 157 -2.75 -2.47 -20.40
N GLY A 158 -2.99 -3.69 -19.91
CA GLY A 158 -1.98 -4.47 -19.18
C GLY A 158 -1.90 -4.20 -17.69
N ILE A 159 -2.85 -3.45 -17.11
CA ILE A 159 -2.93 -3.21 -15.66
C ILE A 159 -3.89 -4.24 -15.05
N LYS A 160 -3.34 -5.24 -14.37
CA LYS A 160 -4.09 -6.41 -13.91
C LYS A 160 -5.31 -6.05 -13.07
N ARG A 161 -6.49 -6.47 -13.49
CA ARG A 161 -7.73 -6.28 -12.71
C ARG A 161 -7.88 -7.31 -11.59
N LEU A 162 -8.07 -6.81 -10.37
CA LEU A 162 -8.22 -7.58 -9.14
C LEU A 162 -9.49 -7.14 -8.38
N LYS A 163 -10.07 -8.06 -7.62
CA LYS A 163 -11.29 -7.80 -6.83
C LYS A 163 -11.02 -7.95 -5.35
N ILE A 164 -11.45 -6.96 -4.56
CA ILE A 164 -11.32 -6.98 -3.09
C ILE A 164 -11.89 -8.27 -2.48
N THR A 165 -13.06 -8.70 -2.98
CA THR A 165 -13.74 -9.91 -2.49
C THR A 165 -12.90 -11.17 -2.59
N SER A 166 -12.03 -11.29 -3.59
CA SER A 166 -11.16 -12.47 -3.77
C SER A 166 -10.14 -12.59 -2.64
N PHE A 167 -9.54 -11.49 -2.21
CA PHE A 167 -8.59 -11.49 -1.08
C PHE A 167 -9.31 -11.72 0.25
N LEU A 168 -10.46 -11.08 0.45
CA LEU A 168 -11.26 -11.27 1.67
C LEU A 168 -11.74 -12.73 1.80
N GLN A 169 -12.06 -13.40 0.69
CA GLN A 169 -12.39 -14.82 0.69
C GLN A 169 -11.20 -15.68 1.12
N ASN A 170 -10.01 -15.43 0.57
CA ASN A 170 -8.79 -16.13 1.00
C ASN A 170 -8.52 -15.95 2.51
N ILE A 171 -8.77 -14.76 3.05
CA ILE A 171 -8.61 -14.46 4.47
C ILE A 171 -9.60 -15.28 5.31
N LYS A 172 -10.88 -15.29 4.92
CA LYS A 172 -11.91 -16.12 5.57
C LYS A 172 -11.50 -17.60 5.57
N ASP A 173 -11.03 -18.10 4.44
CA ASP A 173 -10.64 -19.50 4.28
C ASP A 173 -9.40 -19.83 5.13
N ARG A 174 -8.43 -18.91 5.22
CA ARG A 174 -7.25 -19.04 6.10
C ARG A 174 -7.65 -19.08 7.57
N GLU A 175 -8.63 -18.27 7.98
CA GLU A 175 -9.17 -18.29 9.34
C GLU A 175 -10.00 -19.54 9.65
N LYS A 176 -10.36 -20.33 8.62
CA LYS A 176 -11.30 -21.45 8.74
C LYS A 176 -12.64 -21.01 9.35
N ALA A 177 -13.08 -19.80 9.01
CA ALA A 177 -14.31 -19.24 9.57
C ALA A 177 -15.57 -19.89 8.96
N GLU A 178 -16.47 -20.34 9.83
CA GLU A 178 -17.76 -20.92 9.48
C GLU A 178 -18.73 -19.87 8.91
N GLY A 179 -19.78 -20.33 8.21
CA GLY A 179 -20.80 -19.47 7.61
C GLY A 179 -20.45 -18.94 6.22
N ASP A 180 -21.37 -18.17 5.64
CA ASP A 180 -21.20 -17.58 4.30
C ASP A 180 -20.29 -16.34 4.31
N PHE A 181 -19.74 -16.02 3.15
CA PHE A 181 -18.79 -14.90 2.99
C PHE A 181 -19.40 -13.54 3.37
N VAL A 182 -20.67 -13.30 3.02
CA VAL A 182 -21.31 -11.99 3.21
C VAL A 182 -21.46 -11.72 4.71
N SER A 183 -22.01 -12.68 5.45
CA SER A 183 -22.18 -12.58 6.90
C SER A 183 -20.84 -12.42 7.62
N TRP A 184 -19.82 -13.22 7.25
CA TRP A 184 -18.48 -13.12 7.83
C TRP A 184 -17.84 -11.75 7.57
N ASN A 185 -17.96 -11.23 6.34
CA ASN A 185 -17.35 -9.96 5.97
C ASN A 185 -18.03 -8.79 6.69
N GLN A 186 -19.36 -8.76 6.72
CA GLN A 186 -20.11 -7.73 7.44
C GLN A 186 -19.76 -7.73 8.94
N LYS A 187 -19.72 -8.90 9.57
CA LYS A 187 -19.33 -9.06 10.97
C LYS A 187 -17.89 -8.58 11.20
N SER A 188 -16.95 -9.00 10.36
CA SER A 188 -15.54 -8.66 10.50
C SER A 188 -15.27 -7.16 10.33
N VAL A 189 -15.89 -6.51 9.34
CA VAL A 189 -15.75 -5.06 9.14
C VAL A 189 -16.34 -4.29 10.33
N LYS A 190 -17.43 -4.79 10.94
CA LYS A 190 -18.06 -4.15 12.09
C LYS A 190 -17.27 -4.32 13.39
N GLU A 191 -16.84 -5.55 13.70
CA GLU A 191 -16.24 -5.89 14.99
C GLU A 191 -14.73 -5.66 15.03
N ARG A 192 -14.05 -5.77 13.88
CA ARG A 192 -12.58 -5.73 13.78
C ARG A 192 -12.10 -4.99 12.52
N PRO A 193 -12.51 -3.74 12.29
CA PRO A 193 -12.24 -2.99 11.05
C PRO A 193 -10.74 -2.81 10.76
N GLU A 194 -9.92 -2.56 11.79
CA GLU A 194 -8.47 -2.41 11.65
C GLU A 194 -7.79 -3.70 11.20
N TRP A 195 -8.15 -4.81 11.85
CA TRP A 195 -7.67 -6.14 11.49
C TRP A 195 -8.01 -6.49 10.03
N VAL A 196 -9.23 -6.17 9.57
CA VAL A 196 -9.62 -6.42 8.17
C VAL A 196 -8.71 -5.66 7.20
N ARG A 197 -8.41 -4.38 7.46
CA ARG A 197 -7.52 -3.58 6.61
C ARG A 197 -6.10 -4.12 6.60
N GLU A 198 -5.59 -4.48 7.77
CA GLU A 198 -4.24 -5.04 7.93
C GLU A 198 -4.09 -6.38 7.20
N GLU A 199 -4.99 -7.33 7.47
CA GLU A 199 -4.95 -8.66 6.85
C GLU A 199 -5.24 -8.62 5.36
N PHE A 200 -6.15 -7.74 4.91
CA PHE A 200 -6.36 -7.47 3.49
C PHE A 200 -5.08 -7.01 2.82
N THR A 201 -4.39 -6.02 3.41
CA THR A 201 -3.18 -5.46 2.81
C THR A 201 -2.04 -6.47 2.77
N LYS A 202 -1.88 -7.28 3.83
CA LYS A 202 -0.91 -8.40 3.85
C LYS A 202 -1.20 -9.43 2.76
N GLU A 203 -2.46 -9.88 2.67
CA GLU A 203 -2.89 -10.85 1.65
C GLU A 203 -2.68 -10.29 0.24
N PHE A 204 -3.08 -9.04 0.02
CA PHE A 204 -2.93 -8.33 -1.25
C PHE A 204 -1.46 -8.28 -1.68
N VAL A 205 -0.55 -7.86 -0.80
CA VAL A 205 0.89 -7.79 -1.10
C VAL A 205 1.46 -9.19 -1.34
N ALA A 206 1.12 -10.18 -0.52
CA ALA A 206 1.62 -11.54 -0.68
C ALA A 206 1.20 -12.14 -2.04
N VAL A 207 -0.07 -12.01 -2.41
CA VAL A 207 -0.62 -12.54 -3.66
C VAL A 207 -0.03 -11.82 -4.87
N THR A 208 0.03 -10.49 -4.85
CA THR A 208 0.55 -9.69 -5.98
C THR A 208 2.04 -9.91 -6.19
N SER A 209 2.84 -9.93 -5.13
CA SER A 209 4.27 -10.24 -5.21
C SER A 209 4.52 -11.67 -5.70
N LYS A 210 3.74 -12.67 -5.23
CA LYS A 210 3.87 -14.06 -5.70
C LYS A 210 3.52 -14.21 -7.18
N GLN A 211 2.57 -13.43 -7.69
CA GLN A 211 2.16 -13.47 -9.09
C GLN A 211 3.03 -12.60 -10.00
N GLY A 212 4.01 -11.85 -9.46
CA GLY A 212 4.82 -10.93 -10.25
C GLY A 212 4.01 -9.80 -10.88
N ILE A 213 3.01 -9.29 -10.17
CA ILE A 213 2.17 -8.18 -10.65
C ILE A 213 2.87 -6.86 -10.34
N ASP A 214 3.18 -6.09 -11.40
CA ASP A 214 3.76 -4.75 -11.28
C ASP A 214 2.69 -3.66 -11.21
N TYR A 215 1.62 -3.80 -12.00
CA TYR A 215 0.53 -2.83 -12.09
C TYR A 215 -0.80 -3.52 -11.92
N CYS A 216 -1.66 -2.99 -11.03
CA CYS A 216 -3.01 -3.51 -10.89
C CYS A 216 -4.05 -2.45 -10.61
N VAL A 217 -5.30 -2.79 -10.92
CA VAL A 217 -6.48 -2.07 -10.50
C VAL A 217 -7.28 -2.93 -9.53
N LEU A 218 -7.56 -2.38 -8.35
CA LEU A 218 -8.36 -3.01 -7.33
C LEU A 218 -9.75 -2.37 -7.32
N GLU A 219 -10.75 -3.13 -7.75
CA GLU A 219 -12.09 -2.60 -7.90
C GLU A 219 -12.91 -2.67 -6.61
N SER A 220 -13.84 -1.71 -6.51
CA SER A 220 -14.94 -1.69 -5.54
C SER A 220 -14.48 -1.38 -4.12
N LEU A 221 -13.66 -0.34 -3.94
CA LEU A 221 -13.44 0.23 -2.61
C LEU A 221 -14.78 0.51 -1.94
N TYR A 222 -14.96 -0.07 -0.76
CA TYR A 222 -16.20 0.00 0.00
C TYR A 222 -16.28 1.24 0.91
N GLY A 223 -15.17 1.94 1.15
CA GLY A 223 -15.09 3.17 1.94
C GLY A 223 -13.68 3.80 1.83
N PRO A 224 -13.49 5.04 2.34
CA PRO A 224 -12.20 5.74 2.25
C PRO A 224 -11.09 5.07 3.08
N GLU A 225 -11.44 4.37 4.17
CA GLU A 225 -10.49 3.90 5.18
C GLU A 225 -9.52 2.85 4.64
N LEU A 226 -10.00 1.90 3.82
CA LEU A 226 -9.13 0.90 3.21
C LEU A 226 -8.16 1.56 2.21
N GLY A 227 -8.64 2.54 1.43
CA GLY A 227 -7.81 3.24 0.46
C GLY A 227 -6.70 4.04 1.11
N LEU A 228 -7.03 4.80 2.16
CA LEU A 228 -6.07 5.54 2.97
C LEU A 228 -5.05 4.61 3.64
N TYR A 229 -5.52 3.52 4.25
CA TYR A 229 -4.65 2.55 4.90
C TYR A 229 -3.68 1.91 3.90
N MET A 230 -4.16 1.49 2.72
CA MET A 230 -3.27 0.95 1.68
C MET A 230 -2.27 2.00 1.18
N LYS A 231 -2.66 3.27 1.09
CA LYS A 231 -1.76 4.35 0.67
C LYS A 231 -0.63 4.60 1.66
N GLU A 232 -0.93 4.53 2.95
CA GLU A 232 0.08 4.55 4.00
C GLU A 232 0.94 3.28 3.97
N ALA A 233 0.31 2.10 3.93
CA ALA A 233 0.99 0.81 4.07
C ALA A 233 1.81 0.39 2.84
N LEU A 234 1.53 0.91 1.65
CA LEU A 234 2.26 0.62 0.40
C LEU A 234 3.18 1.76 -0.03
N GLY A 235 3.06 2.93 0.60
CA GLY A 235 3.71 4.17 0.17
C GLY A 235 2.80 5.03 -0.70
N LYS A 236 2.80 6.34 -0.41
CA LYS A 236 1.84 7.31 -0.98
C LYS A 236 1.89 7.38 -2.49
N ASP A 237 3.07 7.19 -3.08
CA ASP A 237 3.21 7.19 -4.53
C ASP A 237 2.68 5.91 -5.16
N LYS A 238 2.72 4.77 -4.47
CA LYS A 238 2.33 3.47 -5.05
C LYS A 238 0.82 3.32 -5.20
N ALA A 239 0.03 3.85 -4.26
CA ALA A 239 -1.42 3.69 -4.28
C ALA A 239 -2.15 4.97 -4.73
N ILE A 240 -2.89 4.86 -5.83
CA ILE A 240 -3.66 5.95 -6.44
C ILE A 240 -5.15 5.67 -6.24
N ILE A 241 -5.85 6.57 -5.55
CA ILE A 241 -7.30 6.45 -5.30
C ILE A 241 -8.05 7.18 -6.41
N ILE A 242 -8.96 6.48 -7.09
CA ILE A 242 -9.81 7.03 -8.15
C ILE A 242 -11.28 6.92 -7.72
N TYR A 243 -11.98 8.05 -7.68
CA TYR A 243 -13.43 8.08 -7.50
C TYR A 243 -14.11 8.31 -8.85
N VAL A 244 -14.95 7.36 -9.27
CA VAL A 244 -15.74 7.51 -10.49
C VAL A 244 -17.14 8.02 -10.14
N ASN A 245 -17.36 9.29 -10.43
CA ASN A 245 -18.63 10.00 -10.29
C ASN A 245 -19.48 9.86 -11.56
N MET A 246 -20.80 9.92 -11.39
CA MET A 246 -21.75 10.00 -12.49
C MET A 246 -23.10 10.46 -11.96
N ASP A 247 -23.75 11.36 -12.70
CA ASP A 247 -25.09 11.83 -12.37
C ASP A 247 -26.09 10.69 -12.24
N LEU A 248 -27.01 10.83 -11.29
CA LEU A 248 -28.00 9.80 -10.97
C LEU A 248 -28.87 9.46 -12.19
N ASP A 249 -29.29 10.45 -12.96
CA ASP A 249 -30.13 10.24 -14.14
C ASP A 249 -29.41 9.43 -15.22
N VAL A 250 -28.13 9.74 -15.48
CA VAL A 250 -27.30 8.99 -16.42
C VAL A 250 -27.09 7.55 -15.94
N ARG A 251 -26.87 7.35 -14.64
CA ARG A 251 -26.75 6.01 -14.04
C ARG A 251 -28.03 5.19 -14.18
N LEU A 252 -29.18 5.81 -13.96
CA LEU A 252 -30.49 5.17 -14.12
C LEU A 252 -30.70 4.76 -15.57
N GLN A 253 -30.42 5.64 -16.53
CA GLN A 253 -30.49 5.33 -17.97
C GLN A 253 -29.56 4.16 -18.35
N ARG A 254 -28.31 4.16 -17.87
CA ARG A 254 -27.38 3.04 -18.11
C ARG A 254 -27.89 1.73 -17.52
N GLN A 255 -28.50 1.76 -16.33
CA GLN A 255 -29.08 0.56 -15.73
C GLN A 255 -30.25 0.04 -16.57
N MET A 256 -31.13 0.93 -17.03
CA MET A 256 -32.27 0.57 -17.89
C MET A 256 -31.79 -0.15 -19.14
N ILE A 257 -30.79 0.41 -19.85
CA ILE A 257 -30.21 -0.21 -21.04
C ILE A 257 -29.61 -1.58 -20.71
N ARG A 258 -28.80 -1.68 -19.63
CA ARG A 258 -28.10 -2.92 -19.26
C ARG A 258 -29.06 -4.04 -18.87
N GLN A 259 -30.15 -3.73 -18.19
CA GLN A 259 -31.12 -4.70 -17.66
C GLN A 259 -32.41 -4.76 -18.48
N ASN A 260 -32.47 -4.05 -19.61
CA ASN A 260 -33.66 -3.96 -20.48
C ASN A 260 -34.93 -3.53 -19.73
N LEU A 261 -34.80 -2.55 -18.82
CA LEU A 261 -35.91 -2.02 -18.02
C LEU A 261 -36.71 -1.01 -18.84
N THR A 262 -38.03 -0.99 -18.65
CA THR A 262 -38.95 -0.17 -19.46
C THR A 262 -39.43 1.09 -18.76
N SER A 263 -39.15 1.25 -17.46
CA SER A 263 -39.54 2.43 -16.69
C SER A 263 -38.44 2.95 -15.77
N LEU A 264 -38.46 4.26 -15.52
CA LEU A 264 -37.54 4.91 -14.60
C LEU A 264 -37.78 4.48 -13.14
N GLU A 265 -39.04 4.22 -12.77
CA GLU A 265 -39.40 3.79 -11.42
C GLU A 265 -38.86 2.39 -11.10
N GLU A 266 -38.88 1.48 -12.07
CA GLU A 266 -38.24 0.16 -11.95
C GLU A 266 -36.71 0.30 -11.80
N ALA A 267 -36.08 1.22 -12.55
CA ALA A 267 -34.65 1.47 -12.40
C ALA A 267 -34.31 2.03 -10.99
N LYS A 268 -35.12 2.96 -10.48
CA LYS A 268 -34.94 3.52 -9.13
C LYS A 268 -35.09 2.46 -8.04
N SER A 269 -36.12 1.60 -8.13
CA SER A 269 -36.38 0.58 -7.11
C SER A 269 -35.22 -0.43 -6.99
N LEU A 270 -34.47 -0.68 -8.06
CA LEU A 270 -33.29 -1.56 -8.06
C LEU A 270 -32.00 -0.82 -7.66
N LEU A 271 -31.84 0.45 -8.05
CA LEU A 271 -30.59 1.19 -7.88
C LEU A 271 -30.47 1.85 -6.49
N LEU A 272 -31.53 2.49 -6.01
CA LEU A 272 -31.49 3.30 -4.80
C LEU A 272 -31.17 2.49 -3.52
N PRO A 273 -31.71 1.27 -3.31
CA PRO A 273 -31.35 0.46 -2.14
C PRO A 273 -29.85 0.08 -2.11
N ARG A 274 -29.29 -0.23 -3.28
CA ARG A 274 -27.84 -0.52 -3.41
C ARG A 274 -26.99 0.70 -3.08
N ASP A 275 -27.48 1.89 -3.40
CA ASP A 275 -26.82 3.15 -3.10
C ASP A 275 -26.95 3.56 -1.64
N GLU A 276 -28.06 3.23 -0.99
CA GLU A 276 -28.25 3.43 0.45
C GLU A 276 -27.20 2.64 1.25
N ILE A 277 -27.03 1.34 0.96
CA ILE A 277 -25.97 0.50 1.55
C ILE A 277 -24.59 1.13 1.34
N LYS A 278 -24.33 1.68 0.15
CA LYS A 278 -23.05 2.35 -0.14
C LYS A 278 -22.84 3.64 0.65
N ARG A 279 -23.92 4.37 0.97
CA ARG A 279 -23.84 5.55 1.83
C ARG A 279 -23.56 5.15 3.29
N GLU A 280 -24.16 4.06 3.77
CA GLU A 280 -23.83 3.51 5.09
C GLU A 280 -22.34 3.12 5.19
N TRP A 281 -21.77 2.60 4.11
CA TRP A 281 -20.33 2.31 4.02
C TRP A 281 -19.47 3.52 3.68
N ARG A 282 -20.05 4.71 3.59
CA ARG A 282 -19.33 5.97 3.33
C ARG A 282 -18.60 5.99 1.98
N VAL A 283 -19.05 5.22 1.00
CA VAL A 283 -18.49 5.22 -0.37
C VAL A 283 -18.41 6.63 -0.98
N PRO A 284 -19.40 7.53 -0.83
CA PRO A 284 -19.28 8.90 -1.35
C PRO A 284 -18.05 9.66 -0.84
N GLU A 285 -17.63 9.41 0.40
CA GLU A 285 -16.50 10.10 1.05
C GLU A 285 -15.14 9.67 0.48
N ILE A 286 -15.09 8.59 -0.32
CA ILE A 286 -13.89 8.26 -1.11
C ILE A 286 -13.52 9.43 -2.03
N ARG A 287 -14.51 10.21 -2.49
CA ARG A 287 -14.28 11.41 -3.30
C ARG A 287 -13.34 12.41 -2.63
N ASP A 288 -13.45 12.55 -1.31
CA ASP A 288 -12.71 13.56 -0.54
C ASP A 288 -11.23 13.20 -0.34
N VAL A 289 -10.90 11.92 -0.53
CA VAL A 289 -9.54 11.37 -0.40
C VAL A 289 -8.96 10.88 -1.73
N ALA A 290 -9.70 11.06 -2.83
CA ALA A 290 -9.30 10.58 -4.14
C ALA A 290 -8.20 11.46 -4.74
N ASP A 291 -7.20 10.81 -5.34
CA ASP A 291 -6.20 11.48 -6.18
C ASP A 291 -6.83 11.97 -7.50
N PHE A 292 -7.82 11.23 -8.01
CA PHE A 292 -8.58 11.58 -9.20
C PHE A 292 -10.07 11.39 -8.98
N VAL A 293 -10.85 12.45 -9.26
CA VAL A 293 -12.30 12.38 -9.37
C VAL A 293 -12.67 12.46 -10.85
N ILE A 294 -13.22 11.37 -11.38
CA ILE A 294 -13.61 11.27 -12.79
C ILE A 294 -15.11 11.48 -12.89
N ASP A 295 -15.55 12.45 -13.69
CA ASP A 295 -16.94 12.54 -14.13
C ASP A 295 -17.17 11.65 -15.35
N ASN A 296 -18.00 10.62 -15.19
CA ASN A 296 -18.32 9.64 -16.22
C ASN A 296 -19.74 9.84 -16.78
N SER A 297 -20.29 11.05 -16.69
CA SER A 297 -21.62 11.37 -17.22
C SER A 297 -21.62 11.50 -18.75
N GLY A 298 -20.44 11.69 -19.37
CA GLY A 298 -20.24 11.75 -20.81
C GLY A 298 -20.12 10.39 -21.51
N SER A 299 -19.43 10.41 -22.65
CA SER A 299 -19.19 9.26 -23.51
C SER A 299 -18.10 8.31 -22.99
N LEU A 300 -18.07 7.07 -23.52
CA LEU A 300 -16.98 6.12 -23.21
C LEU A 300 -15.63 6.59 -23.73
N ASP A 301 -15.60 7.29 -24.86
CA ASP A 301 -14.36 7.85 -25.43
C ASP A 301 -13.72 8.89 -24.49
N GLU A 302 -14.54 9.76 -23.89
CA GLU A 302 -14.07 10.71 -22.87
C GLU A 302 -13.52 10.01 -21.63
N LEU A 303 -14.22 8.98 -21.13
CA LEU A 303 -13.72 8.16 -20.02
C LEU A 303 -12.36 7.53 -20.34
N TYR A 304 -12.20 6.98 -21.54
CA TYR A 304 -10.96 6.34 -21.97
C TYR A 304 -9.81 7.33 -22.18
N LYS A 305 -10.08 8.53 -22.69
CA LYS A 305 -9.10 9.62 -22.76
C LYS A 305 -8.58 10.02 -21.38
N ILE A 306 -9.48 10.12 -20.38
CA ILE A 306 -9.09 10.40 -19.00
C ILE A 306 -8.26 9.24 -18.42
N ALA A 307 -8.69 8.01 -18.65
CA ALA A 307 -7.96 6.81 -18.21
C ALA A 307 -6.55 6.75 -18.80
N ASP A 308 -6.40 6.95 -20.11
CA ASP A 308 -5.10 6.98 -20.79
C ASP A 308 -4.17 8.06 -20.22
N LYS A 309 -4.70 9.23 -19.85
CA LYS A 309 -3.90 10.27 -19.19
C LYS A 309 -3.36 9.80 -17.84
N ILE A 310 -4.20 9.16 -17.02
CA ILE A 310 -3.81 8.60 -15.72
C ILE A 310 -2.76 7.48 -15.90
N ILE A 311 -2.97 6.59 -16.87
CA ILE A 311 -2.05 5.48 -17.17
C ILE A 311 -0.69 6.04 -17.60
N ARG A 312 -0.63 6.99 -18.54
CA ARG A 312 0.64 7.60 -18.97
C ARG A 312 1.38 8.29 -17.82
N GLN A 313 0.65 8.92 -16.90
CA GLN A 313 1.24 9.61 -15.76
C GLN A 313 1.86 8.65 -14.74
N HIS A 314 1.22 7.50 -14.48
CA HIS A 314 1.61 6.61 -13.37
C HIS A 314 2.25 5.29 -13.81
N CYS A 315 2.12 4.93 -15.08
CA CYS A 315 2.62 3.70 -15.68
C CYS A 315 3.38 4.02 -16.99
N PRO A 316 4.49 4.79 -16.94
CA PRO A 316 5.19 5.24 -18.14
C PRO A 316 5.80 4.10 -18.98
N GLU A 317 5.93 2.90 -18.40
CA GLU A 317 6.40 1.70 -19.08
C GLU A 317 5.29 0.97 -19.87
N ILE A 318 4.02 1.34 -19.66
CA ILE A 318 2.88 0.77 -20.38
C ILE A 318 2.66 1.58 -21.68
N PRO A 319 2.69 0.94 -22.87
CA PRO A 319 2.58 1.60 -24.17
C PRO A 319 1.24 2.32 -24.46
#